data_AF-A0A846BTI9-F1
#
_entry.id   AF-A0A846BTI9-F1
#
_cell.length_a   1.000
_cell.length_b   1.000
_cell.length_c   1.000
_cell.angle_alpha   90.00
_cell.angle_beta   90.00
_cell.angle_gamma   90.00
#
_symmetry.space_group_name_H-M   'P 1'
#
loop_
_entity.id
_entity.type
_entity.pdbx_description
1 polymer ?
#
loop_
_entity_poly.entity_id
_entity_poly.type
_entity_poly.pdbx_seq_one_letter_code
_entity_poly.pdbx_strand_id
1 'polypeptide(L)' 'WPNRFLQRMAGVDTNVFLLANYQGEGFSQGIDDIESIRELPDDYSGGIWTDRIDLVGSAIKMDTTE' A
#
# COMPACT_ATOMS: atom_id res chain seq x y z
N TRP A 1 14.14 -1.94 0.27
CA TRP A 1 13.07 -2.84 0.75
C TRP A 1 13.28 -4.21 0.12
N PRO A 2 13.49 -5.33 0.86
CA PRO A 2 13.47 -6.64 0.24
C PRO A 2 12.03 -7.16 0.21
N ASN A 3 11.41 -7.22 -0.97
CA ASN A 3 10.08 -7.79 -1.22
C ASN A 3 9.90 -9.26 -0.77
N ARG A 4 10.89 -9.85 -0.09
CA ARG A 4 10.93 -11.22 0.43
C ARG A 4 9.75 -11.56 1.33
N PHE A 5 9.32 -10.64 2.20
CA PHE A 5 8.16 -10.90 3.05
C PHE A 5 6.88 -11.04 2.20
N LEU A 6 6.62 -10.06 1.33
CA LEU A 6 5.48 -10.07 0.42
C LEU A 6 5.49 -11.32 -0.47
N GLN A 7 6.65 -11.69 -1.02
CA GLN A 7 6.83 -12.91 -1.83
C GLN A 7 6.52 -14.19 -1.06
N ARG A 8 6.93 -14.28 0.22
CA ARG A 8 6.65 -15.45 1.05
C ARG A 8 5.17 -15.60 1.36
N MET A 9 4.49 -14.50 1.66
CA MET A 9 3.04 -14.52 1.94
C MET A 9 2.25 -14.83 0.68
N ALA A 10 2.63 -14.26 -0.46
CA ALA A 10 2.05 -14.60 -1.76
C ALA A 10 2.25 -16.09 -2.13
N GLY A 11 3.41 -16.67 -1.81
CA GLY A 11 3.71 -18.09 -2.04
C GLY A 11 2.87 -19.06 -1.20
N VAL A 12 2.07 -18.56 -0.24
CA VAL A 12 1.08 -19.32 0.54
C VAL A 12 -0.32 -18.71 0.42
N ASP A 13 -0.62 -18.11 -0.73
CA ASP A 13 -1.93 -17.54 -1.08
C ASP A 13 -2.46 -16.50 -0.07
N THR A 14 -1.54 -15.73 0.52
CA THR A 14 -1.87 -14.70 1.51
C THR A 14 -1.58 -13.30 0.99
N ASN A 15 -2.61 -12.45 1.00
CA ASN A 15 -2.49 -11.03 0.66
C ASN A 15 -2.03 -10.23 1.88
N VAL A 16 -1.12 -9.29 1.66
CA VAL A 16 -0.63 -8.34 2.67
C VAL A 16 -1.07 -6.95 2.27
N PHE A 17 -1.64 -6.21 3.22
CA PHE A 17 -2.03 -4.82 3.04
C PHE A 17 -1.21 -3.92 3.96
N LEU A 18 -0.69 -2.82 3.41
CA LEU A 18 -0.06 -1.75 4.18
C LEU A 18 -1.13 -0.79 4.71
N LEU A 19 -0.97 -0.41 5.97
CA LEU A 19 -1.80 0.57 6.66
C LEU A 19 -0.98 1.82 6.95
N ALA A 20 -1.65 2.92 7.33
CA ALA A 20 -0.98 4.13 7.76
C ALA A 20 -0.10 3.90 8.99
N ASN A 21 0.79 4.88 9.23
CA ASN A 21 1.65 4.90 10.39
C ASN A 21 0.85 4.72 11.68
N TYR A 22 1.25 3.74 12.48
CA TYR A 22 0.60 3.48 13.76
C TYR A 22 0.85 4.65 14.71
N GLN A 23 -0.22 5.32 15.13
CA GLN A 23 -0.15 6.51 15.99
C GLN A 23 -0.03 6.17 17.49
N GLY A 24 0.12 4.90 17.85
CA GLY A 24 0.25 4.48 19.26
C GLY A 24 -1.08 4.21 19.96
N GLU A 25 -2.20 4.66 19.40
CA GLU A 25 -3.54 4.56 19.95
C GLU A 25 -4.62 4.59 18.85
N GLY A 26 -5.85 4.23 19.20
CA GLY A 26 -7.00 4.27 18.28
C GLY A 26 -7.12 3.05 17.36
N PHE A 27 -8.02 3.17 16.38
CA PHE A 27 -8.22 2.16 15.35
C PHE A 27 -7.17 2.28 14.25
N SER A 28 -6.96 1.17 13.54
CA SER A 28 -6.23 1.14 12.27
C SER A 28 -6.75 2.23 11.32
N GLN A 29 -5.82 2.98 10.73
CA GLN A 29 -6.13 4.03 9.74
C GLN A 29 -5.60 3.63 8.36
N GLY A 30 -6.31 4.07 7.33
CA GLY A 30 -5.86 3.95 5.94
C GLY A 30 -4.82 4.99 5.57
N ILE A 31 -4.02 4.65 4.55
CA ILE A 31 -3.18 5.62 3.85
C ILE A 31 -4.12 6.43 2.96
N ASP A 32 -4.33 7.70 3.32
CA ASP A 32 -5.39 8.54 2.75
C ASP A 32 -4.87 9.78 2.03
N ASP A 33 -3.55 9.93 1.94
CA ASP A 33 -2.87 11.05 1.30
C ASP A 33 -1.89 10.58 0.22
N ILE A 34 -1.63 11.46 -0.75
CA ILE A 34 -0.80 11.14 -1.91
C ILE A 34 0.69 11.13 -1.55
N GLU A 35 1.12 11.91 -0.54
CA GLU A 35 2.55 11.98 -0.18
C GLU A 35 3.03 10.64 0.38
N SER A 36 2.24 10.02 1.27
CA SER A 36 2.51 8.67 1.78
C SER A 36 2.63 7.62 0.66
N ILE A 37 1.85 7.76 -0.42
CA ILE A 37 1.91 6.84 -1.58
C ILE A 37 3.22 7.02 -2.35
N ARG A 38 3.68 8.27 -2.52
CA ARG A 38 4.94 8.58 -3.22
C ARG A 38 6.18 8.11 -2.47
N GLU A 39 6.06 7.84 -1.17
CA GLU A 39 7.16 7.26 -0.38
C GLU A 39 7.32 5.75 -0.59
N LEU A 40 6.34 5.07 -1.19
CA LEU A 40 6.44 3.66 -1.48
C LEU A 40 7.48 3.39 -2.58
N PRO A 41 8.25 2.29 -2.49
CA PRO A 41 9.10 1.87 -3.59
C PRO A 41 8.29 1.63 -4.88
N ASP A 42 8.86 1.97 -6.03
CA ASP A 42 8.24 1.74 -7.34
C ASP A 42 7.83 0.28 -7.58
N ASP A 43 8.54 -0.67 -6.94
CA ASP A 43 8.30 -2.11 -7.04
C ASP A 43 7.47 -2.68 -5.86
N TYR A 44 6.76 -1.83 -5.12
CA TYR A 44 5.87 -2.27 -4.06
C TYR A 44 4.70 -3.07 -4.62
N SER A 45 4.59 -4.34 -4.21
CA SER A 45 3.61 -5.29 -4.76
C SER A 45 2.52 -5.72 -3.76
N GLY A 46 2.45 -5.07 -2.60
CA GLY A 46 1.41 -5.34 -1.59
C GLY A 46 0.14 -4.55 -1.87
N GLY A 47 -0.93 -4.89 -1.15
CA GLY A 47 -2.14 -4.08 -1.13
C GLY A 47 -1.96 -2.82 -0.27
N ILE A 48 -2.77 -1.80 -0.52
CA ILE A 48 -2.80 -0.57 0.28
C ILE A 48 -4.20 -0.45 0.87
N TRP A 49 -4.29 -0.29 2.19
CA TRP A 49 -5.54 0.01 2.87
C TRP A 49 -5.77 1.52 2.84
N THR A 50 -6.90 1.96 2.33
CA THR A 50 -7.27 3.38 2.23
C THR A 50 -8.77 3.56 2.47
N ASP A 51 -9.12 4.63 3.16
CA ASP A 51 -10.49 5.11 3.29
C ASP A 51 -10.80 6.18 2.20
N ARG A 52 -9.79 6.59 1.43
CA ARG A 52 -9.83 7.61 0.38
C ARG A 52 -9.39 7.08 -0.98
N ILE A 53 -10.05 6.02 -1.44
CA ILE A 53 -9.81 5.43 -2.77
C ILE A 53 -9.99 6.44 -3.92
N ASP A 54 -10.84 7.45 -3.74
CA ASP A 54 -11.05 8.55 -4.67
C ASP A 54 -9.79 9.39 -4.91
N LEU A 55 -8.93 9.53 -3.90
CA LEU A 55 -7.66 10.23 -4.00
C LEU A 55 -6.53 9.27 -4.38
N VAL A 56 -6.34 8.25 -3.55
CA VAL A 56 -5.18 7.35 -3.61
C VAL A 56 -5.20 6.47 -4.86
N GLY A 57 -6.38 6.01 -5.31
CA GLY A 57 -6.48 5.15 -6.48
C GLY A 57 -5.98 5.82 -7.77
N SER A 58 -6.13 7.14 -7.88
CA SER A 58 -5.63 7.90 -9.04
C SER A 58 -4.11 8.02 -9.07
N ALA A 59 -3.47 8.12 -7.90
CA ALA A 59 -2.02 8.24 -7.76
C ALA A 59 -1.28 6.94 -8.07
N ILE A 60 -1.90 5.77 -7.80
CA ILE A 60 -1.30 4.45 -8.05
C ILE A 60 -1.43 4.04 -9.52
N LYS A 61 -2.41 4.56 -10.27
CA LYS A 61 -2.68 4.15 -11.66
C LYS A 61 -1.68 4.74 -12.69
N MET A 62 -0.61 5.40 -12.26
CA MET A 62 0.41 5.96 -13.15
C MET A 62 1.48 4.91 -13.49
N ASP A 63 1.13 3.97 -14.37
CA ASP A 63 2.01 3.28 -15.34
C ASP A 63 1.34 2.00 -15.85
N THR A 64 0.23 2.18 -16.58
CA THR A 64 -0.15 1.20 -17.60
C THR A 64 -0.19 1.97 -18.90
N THR A 65 0.98 2.11 -19.53
CA THR A 65 1.06 2.43 -20.95
C THR A 65 0.41 1.25 -21.68
N GLU A 66 -0.75 1.50 -22.30
CA GLU A 66 -1.37 0.60 -23.29
C GLU A 66 -0.44 0.31 -24.48
#